data_AF-A0A5N5QGJ8-F1
#
_entry.id   AF-A0A5N5QGJ8-F1
#
_cell.length_a   1.000
_cell.length_b   1.000
_cell.length_c   1.000
_cell.angle_alpha   90.00
_cell.angle_beta   90.00
_cell.angle_gamma   90.00
#
_symmetry.space_group_name_H-M   'P 1'
#
loop_
_entity.id
_entity.type
_entity.pdbx_description
1 polymer ?
#
loop_
_entity_poly.entity_id
_entity_poly.type
_entity_poly.pdbx_seq_one_letter_code
_entity_poly.pdbx_strand_id
1 'polypeptide(L)'
;MFPLAWTLGVAAAWLVTPALATSCTAFDSDFNLYGFGINGRDFAFGPQSGWANVPTGTVMPTTGRPPFDGTNTQCFTAEYFNAIYVINGDASQPNAIHIFDATSKTWTTQQTTAPDGLDPKSMVAILDHDTNVFFALSKGNLYSVEMGSLKAATPTPVAWGVSNPPNFDVSNYAPVMALAQNHIHFLNIGGDAGLAHIFVIHFAYWQPEIQYYAAGNNAGTFPQKHGQAASFFTGDNQAQRKFAFLPDDLSNTYVIDIEKNTTTVLPGPPASAGFAANPAGLMGRVSASPGALVYLSPANELHYIGVDQSNLVALGPWAVISSPELVAAAAADPSTSSSAAGSSATGTASGMATHTVSKTATGSAASSTSASSSNGAEGLSIGMGAAFVSALVGLQAWLMF
;
A
#
# COMPACT_ATOMS: atom_id res chain seq x y z
N MET A 1 9.51 -35.92 56.17
CA MET A 1 8.43 -35.22 55.45
C MET A 1 9.08 -34.28 54.45
N PHE A 2 8.73 -34.35 53.17
CA PHE A 2 9.26 -33.45 52.13
C PHE A 2 8.16 -32.46 51.70
N PRO A 3 8.42 -31.16 51.58
CA PRO A 3 7.54 -30.24 50.88
C PRO A 3 7.76 -30.32 49.37
N LEU A 4 6.69 -30.51 48.59
CA LEU A 4 6.74 -30.30 47.13
C LEU A 4 6.64 -28.79 46.83
N ALA A 5 7.65 -28.23 46.19
CA ALA A 5 7.57 -26.90 45.59
C ALA A 5 7.00 -27.03 44.17
N TRP A 6 5.76 -26.59 43.95
CA TRP A 6 5.15 -26.50 42.62
C TRP A 6 5.52 -25.16 41.97
N THR A 7 6.39 -25.18 40.96
CA THR A 7 6.68 -24.02 40.11
C THR A 7 5.66 -23.89 38.99
N LEU A 8 4.71 -22.97 39.16
CA LEU A 8 3.78 -22.56 38.10
C LEU A 8 4.50 -21.71 37.06
N GLY A 9 4.95 -22.33 35.97
CA GLY A 9 5.48 -21.64 34.80
C GLY A 9 4.39 -20.96 34.00
N VAL A 10 4.22 -19.64 34.17
CA VAL A 10 3.32 -18.85 33.32
C VAL A 10 3.97 -18.65 31.95
N ALA A 11 3.54 -19.45 30.97
CA ALA A 11 3.91 -19.24 29.57
C ALA A 11 3.22 -17.98 29.04
N ALA A 12 3.98 -16.89 28.91
CA ALA A 12 3.50 -15.67 28.26
C ALA A 12 3.33 -15.94 26.75
N ALA A 13 2.09 -16.24 26.33
CA ALA A 13 1.72 -16.30 24.93
C ALA A 13 1.83 -14.88 24.34
N TRP A 14 2.87 -14.64 23.55
CA TRP A 14 3.01 -13.41 22.79
C TRP A 14 1.89 -13.36 21.74
N LEU A 15 0.88 -12.54 21.98
CA LEU A 15 -0.14 -12.19 21.01
C LEU A 15 0.52 -11.35 19.91
N VAL A 16 1.09 -12.04 18.91
CA VAL A 16 1.45 -11.43 17.64
C VAL A 16 0.14 -11.03 16.98
N THR A 17 -0.26 -9.78 17.15
CA THR A 17 -1.32 -9.18 16.34
C THR A 17 -0.88 -9.29 14.87
N PRO A 18 -1.61 -10.01 14.01
CA PRO A 18 -1.24 -10.09 12.61
C PRO A 18 -1.26 -8.68 12.04
N ALA A 19 -0.15 -8.26 11.42
CA ALA A 19 -0.16 -7.06 10.59
C ALA A 19 -1.19 -7.28 9.49
N LEU A 20 -2.26 -6.49 9.47
CA LEU A 20 -3.27 -6.57 8.42
C LEU A 20 -2.57 -6.25 7.09
N ALA A 21 -2.63 -7.19 6.16
CA ALA A 21 -2.04 -6.99 4.84
C ALA A 21 -2.69 -5.77 4.19
N THR A 22 -1.88 -4.79 3.82
CA THR A 22 -2.31 -3.54 3.20
C THR A 22 -2.48 -3.80 1.70
N SER A 23 -3.55 -4.54 1.41
CA SER A 23 -3.96 -5.00 0.09
C SER A 23 -4.26 -3.86 -0.88
N CYS A 24 -4.22 -4.14 -2.18
CA CYS A 24 -4.56 -3.17 -3.22
C CYS A 24 -5.13 -3.82 -4.47
N THR A 25 -5.71 -3.00 -5.34
CA THR A 25 -6.12 -3.37 -6.70
C THR A 25 -5.36 -2.56 -7.75
N ALA A 26 -5.16 -3.16 -8.91
CA ALA A 26 -4.67 -2.49 -10.11
C ALA A 26 -5.13 -3.27 -11.36
N PHE A 27 -4.97 -2.65 -12.52
CA PHE A 27 -5.27 -3.25 -13.83
C PHE A 27 -3.99 -3.53 -14.61
N ASP A 28 -4.05 -4.47 -15.56
CA ASP A 28 -3.06 -4.58 -16.63
C ASP A 28 -3.51 -3.81 -17.89
N SER A 29 -2.69 -3.78 -18.95
CA SER A 29 -2.99 -3.02 -20.18
C SER A 29 -4.21 -3.54 -20.95
N ASP A 30 -4.60 -4.79 -20.73
CA ASP A 30 -5.80 -5.41 -21.29
C ASP A 30 -7.03 -5.22 -20.34
N PHE A 31 -6.85 -4.43 -19.28
CA PHE A 31 -7.81 -4.14 -18.21
C PHE A 31 -8.38 -5.38 -17.50
N ASN A 32 -7.55 -6.41 -17.35
CA ASN A 32 -7.80 -7.45 -16.34
C ASN A 32 -7.57 -6.87 -14.95
N LEU A 33 -8.49 -7.13 -14.02
CA LEU A 33 -8.34 -6.73 -12.62
C LEU A 33 -7.42 -7.71 -11.88
N TYR A 34 -6.50 -7.16 -11.10
CA TYR A 34 -5.70 -7.88 -10.12
C TYR A 34 -5.97 -7.33 -8.72
N GLY A 35 -6.04 -8.23 -7.74
CA GLY A 35 -6.06 -7.89 -6.32
C GLY A 35 -4.84 -8.51 -5.65
N PHE A 36 -4.04 -7.69 -4.98
CA PHE A 36 -2.79 -8.10 -4.34
C PHE A 36 -2.86 -7.85 -2.83
N GLY A 37 -2.10 -8.63 -2.05
CA GLY A 37 -2.10 -8.55 -0.59
C GLY A 37 -3.29 -9.25 0.09
N ILE A 38 -4.41 -9.41 -0.62
CA ILE A 38 -5.70 -9.89 -0.12
C ILE A 38 -5.54 -11.21 0.67
N ASN A 39 -5.70 -11.12 1.99
CA ASN A 39 -5.56 -12.24 2.93
C ASN A 39 -4.23 -13.02 2.72
N GLY A 40 -3.14 -12.29 2.45
CA GLY A 40 -1.80 -12.83 2.20
C GLY A 40 -1.60 -13.44 0.80
N ARG A 41 -2.54 -13.24 -0.13
CA ARG A 41 -2.54 -13.82 -1.48
C ARG A 41 -2.75 -12.76 -2.55
N ASP A 42 -2.42 -13.14 -3.78
CA ASP A 42 -2.62 -12.33 -4.99
C ASP A 42 -3.49 -13.11 -5.98
N PHE A 43 -4.38 -12.40 -6.67
CA PHE A 43 -5.41 -12.96 -7.53
C PHE A 43 -5.56 -12.16 -8.83
N ALA A 44 -5.75 -12.84 -9.95
CA ALA A 44 -6.24 -12.26 -11.20
C ALA A 44 -7.72 -12.59 -11.39
N PHE A 45 -8.57 -11.57 -11.57
CA PHE A 45 -10.03 -11.69 -11.75
C PHE A 45 -10.47 -11.54 -13.21
N GLY A 46 -9.54 -11.21 -14.11
CA GLY A 46 -9.84 -11.03 -15.54
C GLY A 46 -10.64 -9.75 -15.83
N PRO A 47 -11.22 -9.62 -17.04
CA PRO A 47 -11.89 -8.41 -17.49
C PRO A 47 -13.29 -8.25 -16.88
N GLN A 48 -13.80 -7.02 -16.90
CA GLN A 48 -15.08 -6.59 -16.33
C GLN A 48 -16.29 -7.48 -16.68
N SER A 49 -16.31 -8.06 -17.88
CA SER A 49 -17.38 -8.97 -18.36
C SER A 49 -17.50 -10.26 -17.55
N GLY A 50 -16.46 -10.67 -16.82
CA GLY A 50 -16.49 -11.85 -15.94
C GLY A 50 -17.10 -11.59 -14.56
N TRP A 51 -16.99 -10.36 -14.02
CA TRP A 51 -17.15 -10.13 -12.57
C TRP A 51 -18.57 -10.34 -12.03
N ALA A 52 -19.60 -10.18 -12.87
CA ALA A 52 -20.99 -10.43 -12.49
C ALA A 52 -21.33 -11.93 -12.32
N ASN A 53 -20.50 -12.83 -12.86
CA ASN A 53 -20.80 -14.27 -12.99
C ASN A 53 -20.04 -15.15 -11.98
N VAL A 54 -19.65 -14.59 -10.83
CA VAL A 54 -18.80 -15.22 -9.80
C VAL A 54 -17.43 -15.65 -10.39
N PRO A 55 -16.55 -14.69 -10.72
CA PRO A 55 -15.24 -15.01 -11.30
C PRO A 55 -14.40 -15.87 -10.35
N THR A 56 -13.81 -16.95 -10.88
CA THR A 56 -12.76 -17.70 -10.18
C THR A 56 -11.48 -16.86 -10.16
N GLY A 57 -11.11 -16.37 -8.98
CA GLY A 57 -9.91 -15.57 -8.75
C GLY A 57 -8.68 -16.46 -8.92
N THR A 58 -7.96 -16.30 -10.04
CA THR A 58 -6.80 -17.15 -10.34
C THR A 58 -5.65 -16.76 -9.42
N VAL A 59 -5.29 -17.67 -8.49
CA VAL A 59 -4.19 -17.46 -7.54
C VAL A 59 -2.87 -17.28 -8.28
N MET A 60 -2.13 -16.24 -7.92
CA MET A 60 -0.91 -15.81 -8.59
C MET A 60 0.37 -16.31 -7.88
N PRO A 61 1.52 -16.42 -8.57
CA PRO A 61 2.78 -16.84 -7.97
C PRO A 61 3.31 -15.85 -6.92
N THR A 62 3.85 -16.36 -5.81
CA THR A 62 4.42 -15.56 -4.71
C THR A 62 5.93 -15.33 -4.82
N THR A 63 6.60 -15.87 -5.84
CA THR A 63 8.06 -15.71 -6.02
C THR A 63 8.43 -14.26 -6.32
N GLY A 64 9.27 -13.66 -5.47
CA GLY A 64 9.70 -12.26 -5.59
C GLY A 64 8.68 -11.22 -5.13
N ARG A 65 7.48 -11.66 -4.74
CA ARG A 65 6.36 -10.82 -4.29
C ARG A 65 6.70 -10.11 -2.97
N PRO A 66 6.35 -8.82 -2.79
CA PRO A 66 6.38 -8.20 -1.46
C PRO A 66 5.42 -8.88 -0.47
N PRO A 67 5.62 -8.72 0.85
CA PRO A 67 4.71 -9.26 1.86
C PRO A 67 3.31 -8.61 1.82
N PHE A 68 3.21 -7.33 1.40
CA PHE A 68 2.06 -6.43 1.58
C PHE A 68 1.82 -6.03 3.06
N ASP A 69 2.89 -5.86 3.84
CA ASP A 69 2.84 -5.45 5.26
C ASP A 69 3.23 -3.97 5.51
N GLY A 70 3.59 -3.23 4.45
CA GLY A 70 3.94 -1.82 4.54
C GLY A 70 2.76 -0.92 4.91
N THR A 71 3.02 0.12 5.70
CA THR A 71 1.99 0.95 6.36
C THR A 71 1.15 1.82 5.42
N ASN A 72 1.59 1.96 4.17
CA ASN A 72 1.01 2.87 3.18
C ASN A 72 1.24 2.31 1.77
N THR A 73 0.88 1.04 1.56
CA THR A 73 0.95 0.41 0.23
C THR A 73 0.09 1.16 -0.77
N GLN A 74 0.69 1.54 -1.89
CA GLN A 74 0.02 2.20 -3.01
C GLN A 74 0.38 1.47 -4.31
N CYS A 75 -0.59 1.29 -5.21
CA CYS A 75 -0.45 0.43 -6.40
C CYS A 75 -0.92 1.15 -7.65
N PHE A 76 -0.14 1.04 -8.73
CA PHE A 76 -0.28 1.86 -9.93
C PHE A 76 -0.11 1.01 -11.20
N THR A 77 -0.93 1.27 -12.22
CA THR A 77 -0.87 0.63 -13.54
C THR A 77 -0.05 1.47 -14.51
N ALA A 78 1.02 0.89 -15.08
CA ALA A 78 1.78 1.49 -16.17
C ALA A 78 1.27 0.94 -17.52
N GLU A 79 0.24 1.57 -18.10
CA GLU A 79 -0.49 1.04 -19.28
C GLU A 79 0.45 0.71 -20.46
N TYR A 80 1.33 1.64 -20.86
CA TYR A 80 2.30 1.43 -21.96
C TYR A 80 3.26 0.26 -21.74
N PHE A 81 3.54 -0.10 -20.48
CA PHE A 81 4.54 -1.11 -20.13
C PHE A 81 3.94 -2.43 -19.69
N ASN A 82 2.62 -2.54 -19.53
CA ASN A 82 1.95 -3.75 -19.03
C ASN A 82 2.57 -4.28 -17.72
N ALA A 83 2.77 -3.34 -16.79
CA ALA A 83 3.38 -3.57 -15.49
C ALA A 83 2.56 -2.87 -14.40
N ILE A 84 2.58 -3.44 -13.20
CA ILE A 84 1.96 -2.88 -12.00
C ILE A 84 3.06 -2.58 -10.99
N TYR A 85 3.11 -1.35 -10.50
CA TYR A 85 4.09 -0.88 -9.53
C TYR A 85 3.45 -0.77 -8.15
N VAL A 86 4.17 -1.25 -7.13
CA VAL A 86 3.75 -1.19 -5.72
C VAL A 86 4.81 -0.47 -4.90
N ILE A 87 4.41 0.67 -4.35
CA ILE A 87 5.20 1.50 -3.43
C ILE A 87 4.89 1.08 -1.99
N ASN A 88 5.93 0.96 -1.15
CA ASN A 88 5.80 0.60 0.28
C ASN A 88 4.92 -0.65 0.51
N GLY A 89 5.12 -1.69 -0.31
CA GLY A 89 4.51 -3.01 -0.11
C GLY A 89 5.29 -3.91 0.86
N ASP A 90 6.49 -3.50 1.26
CA ASP A 90 7.41 -4.23 2.14
C ASP A 90 7.88 -3.29 3.27
N ALA A 91 7.47 -3.57 4.51
CA ALA A 91 7.84 -2.77 5.68
C ALA A 91 9.35 -2.84 6.01
N SER A 92 10.06 -3.84 5.51
CA SER A 92 11.52 -3.99 5.60
C SER A 92 12.26 -3.28 4.46
N GLN A 93 11.61 -3.05 3.31
CA GLN A 93 12.15 -2.30 2.17
C GLN A 93 11.25 -1.12 1.76
N PRO A 94 10.88 -0.19 2.66
CA PRO A 94 9.86 0.83 2.39
C PRO A 94 10.23 1.80 1.26
N ASN A 95 11.52 1.98 0.98
CA ASN A 95 12.01 2.82 -0.13
C ASN A 95 11.90 2.12 -1.50
N ALA A 96 11.70 0.81 -1.55
CA ALA A 96 11.72 0.06 -2.80
C ALA A 96 10.41 0.18 -3.59
N ILE A 97 10.50 -0.03 -4.91
CA ILE A 97 9.35 -0.13 -5.80
C ILE A 97 9.28 -1.57 -6.30
N HIS A 98 8.25 -2.30 -5.90
CA HIS A 98 8.05 -3.67 -6.38
C HIS A 98 7.32 -3.61 -7.72
N ILE A 99 7.81 -4.37 -8.69
CA ILE A 99 7.31 -4.38 -10.07
C ILE A 99 6.76 -5.77 -10.36
N PHE A 100 5.49 -5.84 -10.72
CA PHE A 100 4.82 -7.01 -11.27
C PHE A 100 4.67 -6.84 -12.79
N ASP A 101 5.31 -7.71 -13.56
CA ASP A 101 5.07 -7.83 -15.00
C ASP A 101 3.80 -8.68 -15.20
N ALA A 102 2.73 -8.09 -15.75
CA ALA A 102 1.46 -8.80 -15.95
C ALA A 102 1.51 -9.81 -17.11
N THR A 103 2.45 -9.65 -18.04
CA THR A 103 2.67 -10.56 -19.17
C THR A 103 3.37 -11.85 -18.73
N SER A 104 4.45 -11.76 -17.95
CA SER A 104 5.15 -12.94 -17.41
C SER A 104 4.59 -13.44 -16.08
N LYS A 105 3.78 -12.62 -15.41
CA LYS A 105 3.18 -12.87 -14.08
C LYS A 105 4.22 -13.09 -12.98
N THR A 106 5.30 -12.29 -13.03
CA THR A 106 6.44 -12.37 -12.11
C THR A 106 6.71 -11.05 -11.40
N TRP A 107 7.11 -11.15 -10.12
CA TRP A 107 7.54 -10.02 -9.31
C TRP A 107 9.05 -9.80 -9.31
N THR A 108 9.46 -8.54 -9.21
CA THR A 108 10.84 -8.11 -8.94
C THR A 108 10.83 -6.86 -8.05
N THR A 109 11.95 -6.52 -7.40
CA THR A 109 12.03 -5.34 -6.51
C THR A 109 13.11 -4.38 -7.00
N GLN A 110 12.69 -3.23 -7.54
CA GLN A 110 13.58 -2.14 -7.95
C GLN A 110 13.98 -1.33 -6.72
N GLN A 111 15.29 -1.32 -6.43
CA GLN A 111 15.84 -0.50 -5.36
C GLN A 111 15.80 0.97 -5.75
N THR A 112 15.63 1.85 -4.76
CA THR A 112 15.68 3.31 -4.98
C THR A 112 16.65 3.98 -4.01
N THR A 113 17.10 5.19 -4.37
CA THR A 113 17.70 6.13 -3.43
C THR A 113 16.69 7.23 -3.11
N ALA A 114 16.52 7.51 -1.81
CA ALA A 114 15.62 8.53 -1.30
C ALA A 114 16.43 9.73 -0.76
N PRO A 115 16.09 10.98 -1.14
CA PRO A 115 16.70 12.19 -0.57
C PRO A 115 16.14 12.48 0.82
N ASP A 116 16.82 13.36 1.56
CA ASP A 116 16.34 13.82 2.87
C ASP A 116 14.92 14.42 2.78
N GLY A 117 14.11 14.09 3.78
CA GLY A 117 12.71 14.52 3.88
C GLY A 117 11.70 13.57 3.19
N LEU A 118 12.11 12.74 2.23
CA LEU A 118 11.20 11.76 1.63
C LEU A 118 10.87 10.64 2.62
N ASP A 119 9.59 10.33 2.79
CA ASP A 119 9.11 9.27 3.69
C ASP A 119 8.04 8.40 3.02
N PRO A 120 8.42 7.21 2.51
CA PRO A 120 7.48 6.28 1.87
C PRO A 120 6.36 5.78 2.80
N LYS A 121 6.56 5.84 4.12
CA LYS A 121 5.56 5.39 5.10
C LYS A 121 4.39 6.35 5.23
N SER A 122 4.51 7.58 4.71
CA SER A 122 3.50 8.64 4.80
C SER A 122 3.28 9.46 3.51
N MET A 123 4.05 9.25 2.44
CA MET A 123 3.88 9.98 1.18
C MET A 123 2.63 9.57 0.40
N VAL A 124 1.95 10.54 -0.22
CA VAL A 124 0.94 10.29 -1.26
C VAL A 124 1.65 10.31 -2.61
N ALA A 125 1.42 9.31 -3.46
CA ALA A 125 2.05 9.20 -4.77
C ALA A 125 1.03 9.09 -5.91
N ILE A 126 1.46 9.51 -7.10
CA ILE A 126 0.77 9.31 -8.38
C ILE A 126 1.81 8.88 -9.43
N LEU A 127 1.43 7.97 -10.33
CA LEU A 127 2.23 7.59 -11.49
C LEU A 127 1.73 8.36 -12.70
N ASP A 128 2.61 9.07 -13.40
CA ASP A 128 2.25 9.70 -14.67
C ASP A 128 2.06 8.68 -15.79
N HIS A 129 1.00 8.85 -16.57
CA HIS A 129 0.62 7.93 -17.65
C HIS A 129 1.59 7.99 -18.83
N ASP A 130 1.90 9.20 -19.33
CA ASP A 130 2.65 9.38 -20.58
C ASP A 130 4.17 9.21 -20.37
N THR A 131 4.72 9.63 -19.22
CA THR A 131 6.17 9.62 -18.96
C THR A 131 6.64 8.48 -18.04
N ASN A 132 5.73 7.76 -17.38
CA ASN A 132 6.05 6.72 -16.38
C ASN A 132 6.96 7.26 -15.25
N VAL A 133 6.77 8.54 -14.88
CA VAL A 133 7.42 9.21 -13.76
C VAL A 133 6.46 9.18 -12.57
N PHE A 134 6.93 8.67 -11.44
CA PHE A 134 6.24 8.88 -10.17
C PHE A 134 6.42 10.31 -9.70
N PHE A 135 5.35 10.91 -9.19
CA PHE A 135 5.40 12.10 -8.34
C PHE A 135 4.83 11.75 -6.98
N ALA A 136 5.51 12.17 -5.90
CA ALA A 136 5.07 11.90 -4.54
C ALA A 136 5.20 13.14 -3.65
N LEU A 137 4.15 13.48 -2.92
CA LEU A 137 4.19 14.51 -1.90
C LEU A 137 4.53 13.87 -0.54
N SER A 138 5.59 14.33 0.10
CA SER A 138 6.02 13.87 1.42
C SER A 138 6.56 15.04 2.24
N LYS A 139 6.14 15.16 3.51
CA LYS A 139 6.62 16.18 4.47
C LYS A 139 6.73 17.59 3.87
N GLY A 140 5.68 18.00 3.15
CA GLY A 140 5.56 19.32 2.52
C GLY A 140 6.37 19.55 1.25
N ASN A 141 7.06 18.55 0.72
CA ASN A 141 7.85 18.65 -0.51
C ASN A 141 7.33 17.69 -1.59
N LEU A 142 7.40 18.11 -2.85
CA LEU A 142 7.10 17.27 -4.00
C LEU A 142 8.40 16.61 -4.47
N TYR A 143 8.38 15.30 -4.66
CA TYR A 143 9.48 14.47 -5.14
C TYR A 143 9.07 13.74 -6.41
N SER A 144 10.04 13.28 -7.19
CA SER A 144 9.78 12.51 -8.41
C SER A 144 10.83 11.46 -8.70
N VAL A 145 10.45 10.31 -9.27
CA VAL A 145 11.39 9.28 -9.78
C VAL A 145 10.92 8.73 -11.12
N GLU A 146 11.84 8.65 -12.08
CA GLU A 146 11.59 8.11 -13.41
C GLU A 146 11.71 6.58 -13.39
N MET A 147 10.66 5.87 -13.84
CA MET A 147 10.67 4.42 -14.00
C MET A 147 11.00 3.98 -15.43
N GLY A 148 11.15 4.92 -16.38
CA GLY A 148 11.51 4.66 -17.78
C GLY A 148 10.60 3.59 -18.40
N SER A 149 11.18 2.47 -18.85
CA SER A 149 10.45 1.31 -19.37
C SER A 149 10.57 0.06 -18.48
N LEU A 150 10.73 0.24 -17.16
CA LEU A 150 10.99 -0.86 -16.22
C LEU A 150 9.78 -1.78 -16.05
N LYS A 151 9.77 -2.90 -16.79
CA LYS A 151 8.92 -4.07 -16.53
C LYS A 151 9.47 -5.01 -15.45
N ALA A 152 10.77 -4.90 -15.15
CA ALA A 152 11.46 -5.68 -14.14
C ALA A 152 12.60 -4.85 -13.54
N ALA A 153 12.99 -5.15 -12.31
CA ALA A 153 14.07 -4.47 -11.61
C ALA A 153 15.43 -4.63 -12.33
N THR A 154 16.25 -3.58 -12.28
CA THR A 154 17.63 -3.58 -12.76
C THR A 154 18.63 -3.55 -11.61
N PRO A 155 19.92 -3.89 -11.83
CA PRO A 155 20.96 -3.80 -10.81
C PRO A 155 21.27 -2.36 -10.32
N THR A 156 20.82 -1.34 -11.06
CA THR A 156 21.05 0.07 -10.75
C THR A 156 19.85 0.63 -9.98
N PRO A 157 20.03 1.24 -8.80
CA PRO A 157 18.93 1.93 -8.11
C PRO A 157 18.44 3.15 -8.91
N VAL A 158 17.12 3.37 -8.95
CA VAL A 158 16.53 4.62 -9.46
C VAL A 158 16.57 5.70 -8.36
N ALA A 159 16.66 6.97 -8.72
CA ALA A 159 16.84 8.05 -7.76
C ALA A 159 15.60 8.95 -7.67
N TRP A 160 15.06 9.13 -6.46
CA TRP A 160 14.08 10.17 -6.18
C TRP A 160 14.78 11.54 -6.19
N GLY A 161 14.34 12.43 -7.06
CA GLY A 161 14.72 13.84 -7.09
C GLY A 161 13.71 14.71 -6.34
N VAL A 162 14.11 15.94 -6.00
CA VAL A 162 13.21 16.98 -5.50
C VAL A 162 12.60 17.72 -6.70
N SER A 163 11.28 17.83 -6.73
CA SER A 163 10.51 18.61 -7.71
C SER A 163 10.17 20.00 -7.17
N ASN A 164 9.60 20.88 -8.01
CA ASN A 164 9.22 22.23 -7.56
C ASN A 164 8.22 22.18 -6.39
N PRO A 165 8.49 22.88 -5.27
CA PRO A 165 7.72 22.74 -4.04
C PRO A 165 6.28 23.26 -4.19
N PRO A 166 5.31 22.74 -3.43
CA PRO A 166 3.91 23.18 -3.47
C PRO A 166 3.72 24.69 -3.34
N ASN A 167 2.78 25.24 -4.12
CA ASN A 167 2.35 26.64 -4.03
C ASN A 167 1.18 26.85 -3.03
N PHE A 168 0.92 25.87 -2.16
CA PHE A 168 -0.15 25.88 -1.15
C PHE A 168 0.34 25.28 0.19
N ASP A 169 -0.43 25.47 1.27
CA ASP A 169 -0.05 24.92 2.58
C ASP A 169 -0.23 23.39 2.64
N VAL A 170 0.85 22.73 3.03
CA VAL A 170 1.03 21.27 3.12
C VAL A 170 1.53 20.85 4.51
N SER A 171 1.51 21.76 5.49
CA SER A 171 2.08 21.56 6.82
C SER A 171 1.20 20.73 7.76
N ASN A 172 -0.12 20.70 7.54
CA ASN A 172 -1.11 20.09 8.44
C ASN A 172 -2.01 19.03 7.78
N TYR A 173 -1.76 18.66 6.52
CA TYR A 173 -2.69 17.82 5.76
C TYR A 173 -2.03 17.01 4.62
N ALA A 174 -2.67 15.89 4.23
CA ALA A 174 -2.25 14.98 3.16
C ALA A 174 -3.19 15.08 1.94
N PRO A 175 -2.87 15.90 0.90
CA PRO A 175 -3.73 16.09 -0.25
C PRO A 175 -3.93 14.82 -1.08
N VAL A 176 -5.13 14.68 -1.63
CA VAL A 176 -5.47 13.58 -2.53
C VAL A 176 -4.99 13.97 -3.91
N MET A 177 -4.10 13.16 -4.49
CA MET A 177 -3.52 13.38 -5.81
C MET A 177 -4.29 12.57 -6.87
N ALA A 178 -4.73 13.22 -7.94
CA ALA A 178 -5.38 12.60 -9.09
C ALA A 178 -4.69 13.01 -10.39
N LEU A 179 -4.66 12.16 -11.42
CA LEU A 179 -4.03 12.46 -12.71
C LEU A 179 -5.09 12.67 -13.83
N ALA A 180 -4.92 13.69 -14.65
CA ALA A 180 -5.53 13.75 -15.98
C ALA A 180 -4.71 14.69 -16.91
N GLN A 181 -4.60 14.38 -18.20
CA GLN A 181 -3.86 15.14 -19.23
C GLN A 181 -2.48 15.66 -18.76
N ASN A 182 -1.67 14.78 -18.12
CA ASN A 182 -0.34 15.10 -17.61
C ASN A 182 -0.32 16.24 -16.56
N HIS A 183 -1.46 16.43 -15.89
CA HIS A 183 -1.67 17.33 -14.76
C HIS A 183 -1.99 16.51 -13.51
N ILE A 184 -1.31 16.83 -12.40
CA ILE A 184 -1.67 16.34 -11.07
C ILE A 184 -2.62 17.36 -10.43
N HIS A 185 -3.83 16.89 -10.12
CA HIS A 185 -4.86 17.65 -9.44
C HIS A 185 -4.79 17.33 -7.93
N PHE A 186 -4.56 18.34 -7.11
CA PHE A 186 -4.46 18.22 -5.66
C PHE A 186 -5.78 18.63 -5.00
N LEU A 187 -6.45 17.67 -4.36
CA LEU A 187 -7.77 17.84 -3.73
C LEU A 187 -7.64 17.87 -2.19
N ASN A 188 -8.66 18.45 -1.54
CA ASN A 188 -8.72 18.73 -0.11
C ASN A 188 -7.62 19.65 0.45
N ILE A 189 -7.19 20.61 -0.36
CA ILE A 189 -6.16 21.60 -0.02
C ILE A 189 -6.72 22.82 0.74
N GLY A 190 -8.01 22.79 1.10
CA GLY A 190 -8.73 23.89 1.73
C GLY A 190 -9.49 24.76 0.73
N GLY A 191 -10.21 25.76 1.25
CA GLY A 191 -11.14 26.59 0.47
C GLY A 191 -12.50 25.92 0.25
N ASP A 192 -13.13 26.20 -0.89
CA ASP A 192 -14.48 25.74 -1.22
C ASP A 192 -14.52 24.37 -1.93
N ALA A 193 -15.67 23.68 -1.86
CA ALA A 193 -15.89 22.39 -2.51
C ALA A 193 -15.81 22.50 -4.06
N GLY A 194 -15.05 21.60 -4.69
CA GLY A 194 -14.79 21.60 -6.13
C GLY A 194 -13.55 22.37 -6.59
N LEU A 195 -12.72 22.87 -5.67
CA LEU A 195 -11.43 23.51 -5.98
C LEU A 195 -10.25 22.52 -5.93
N ALA A 196 -9.32 22.66 -6.86
CA ALA A 196 -8.04 21.96 -6.88
C ALA A 196 -6.88 22.88 -7.34
N HIS A 197 -5.68 22.66 -6.81
CA HIS A 197 -4.45 23.18 -7.41
C HIS A 197 -3.93 22.17 -8.43
N ILE A 198 -3.25 22.67 -9.46
CA ILE A 198 -2.72 21.85 -10.56
C ILE A 198 -1.20 21.99 -10.67
N PHE A 199 -0.51 20.85 -10.72
CA PHE A 199 0.88 20.75 -11.16
C PHE A 199 0.94 20.14 -12.56
N VAL A 200 1.62 20.82 -13.49
CA VAL A 200 1.79 20.39 -14.88
C VAL A 200 3.13 19.66 -15.01
N ILE A 201 3.07 18.35 -15.28
CA ILE A 201 4.23 17.45 -15.25
C ILE A 201 5.26 17.82 -16.31
N HIS A 202 4.82 18.04 -17.55
CA HIS A 202 5.70 18.29 -18.71
C HIS A 202 6.63 19.52 -18.59
N PHE A 203 6.31 20.49 -17.73
CA PHE A 203 7.16 21.64 -17.45
C PHE A 203 7.46 21.81 -15.95
N ALA A 204 7.14 20.79 -15.14
CA ALA A 204 7.31 20.72 -13.69
C ALA A 204 6.87 21.99 -12.92
N TYR A 205 5.74 22.61 -13.28
CA TYR A 205 5.29 23.88 -12.70
C TYR A 205 3.88 23.84 -12.13
N TRP A 206 3.61 24.72 -11.17
CA TRP A 206 2.29 24.93 -10.60
C TRP A 206 1.51 25.96 -11.41
N GLN A 207 0.25 25.66 -11.74
CA GLN A 207 -0.66 26.65 -12.30
C GLN A 207 -0.91 27.76 -11.25
N PRO A 208 -0.81 29.05 -11.60
CA PRO A 208 -1.11 30.15 -10.69
C PRO A 208 -2.59 30.20 -10.29
N GLU A 209 -3.47 29.86 -11.23
CA GLU A 209 -4.92 29.84 -11.04
C GLU A 209 -5.40 28.54 -10.39
N ILE A 210 -6.33 28.66 -9.44
CA ILE A 210 -7.02 27.50 -8.83
C ILE A 210 -8.10 27.03 -9.80
N GLN A 211 -8.12 25.74 -10.13
CA GLN A 211 -9.13 25.16 -11.00
C GLN A 211 -10.40 24.81 -10.20
N TYR A 212 -11.55 25.27 -10.69
CA TYR A 212 -12.87 24.91 -10.17
C TYR A 212 -13.59 23.91 -11.08
N TYR A 213 -14.27 22.93 -10.47
CA TYR A 213 -15.03 21.88 -11.16
C TYR A 213 -16.51 21.95 -10.80
N ALA A 214 -17.29 22.67 -11.63
CA ALA A 214 -18.70 22.96 -11.39
C ALA A 214 -19.59 21.70 -11.35
N ALA A 215 -20.77 21.76 -10.73
CA ALA A 215 -21.68 20.62 -10.64
C ALA A 215 -22.28 20.26 -12.02
N GLY A 216 -21.83 19.14 -12.60
CA GLY A 216 -22.24 18.67 -13.94
C GLY A 216 -23.62 18.02 -13.98
N ASN A 217 -24.07 17.41 -12.87
CA ASN A 217 -25.39 16.78 -12.75
C ASN A 217 -26.28 17.41 -11.66
N ASN A 218 -25.99 18.64 -11.24
CA ASN A 218 -26.68 19.38 -10.17
C ASN A 218 -26.65 18.74 -8.76
N ALA A 219 -25.98 17.60 -8.57
CA ALA A 219 -25.87 16.93 -7.26
C ALA A 219 -24.73 17.47 -6.36
N GLY A 220 -23.99 18.48 -6.82
CA GLY A 220 -22.91 19.16 -6.09
C GLY A 220 -21.53 18.99 -6.75
N THR A 221 -20.50 19.38 -6.01
CA THR A 221 -19.08 19.25 -6.36
C THR A 221 -18.37 18.37 -5.33
N PHE A 222 -17.11 17.99 -5.57
CA PHE A 222 -16.37 17.20 -4.59
C PHE A 222 -16.07 18.00 -3.30
N PRO A 223 -16.27 17.42 -2.11
CA PRO A 223 -16.00 18.10 -0.85
C PRO A 223 -14.49 18.25 -0.61
N GLN A 224 -14.13 19.28 0.16
CA GLN A 224 -12.82 19.33 0.83
C GLN A 224 -12.83 18.29 1.96
N LYS A 225 -12.49 17.03 1.64
CA LYS A 225 -12.34 15.88 2.55
C LYS A 225 -11.19 14.97 2.11
N HIS A 226 -10.56 14.27 3.04
CA HIS A 226 -9.65 13.18 2.69
C HIS A 226 -10.40 12.07 1.95
N GLY A 227 -9.65 11.33 1.12
CA GLY A 227 -10.18 10.29 0.27
C GLY A 227 -9.09 9.69 -0.60
N GLN A 228 -9.50 9.03 -1.68
CA GLN A 228 -8.62 8.50 -2.71
C GLN A 228 -9.13 8.86 -4.09
N ALA A 229 -8.25 8.86 -5.09
CA ALA A 229 -8.61 9.06 -6.48
C ALA A 229 -8.12 7.92 -7.36
N ALA A 230 -8.83 7.66 -8.45
CA ALA A 230 -8.41 6.77 -9.52
C ALA A 230 -8.76 7.39 -10.87
N SER A 231 -7.75 7.51 -11.74
CA SER A 231 -7.91 8.08 -13.07
C SER A 231 -8.48 7.07 -14.04
N PHE A 232 -9.52 7.45 -14.78
CA PHE A 232 -10.12 6.58 -15.78
C PHE A 232 -9.24 6.54 -17.03
N PHE A 233 -8.69 5.36 -17.31
CA PHE A 233 -8.03 5.05 -18.57
C PHE A 233 -9.00 5.18 -19.76
N THR A 234 -8.45 5.42 -20.93
CA THR A 234 -9.19 5.64 -22.18
C THR A 234 -9.39 4.35 -22.98
N GLY A 235 -8.44 3.41 -22.86
CA GLY A 235 -8.44 2.12 -23.57
C GLY A 235 -7.83 2.17 -24.97
N ASP A 236 -7.36 3.33 -25.40
CA ASP A 236 -6.64 3.57 -26.67
C ASP A 236 -5.24 4.19 -26.42
N ASN A 237 -4.67 3.98 -25.23
CA ASN A 237 -3.38 4.52 -24.79
C ASN A 237 -3.31 6.06 -24.95
N GLN A 238 -4.42 6.77 -24.73
CA GLN A 238 -4.48 8.23 -24.70
C GLN A 238 -4.50 8.75 -23.26
N ALA A 239 -3.80 9.85 -22.99
CA ALA A 239 -3.78 10.51 -21.68
C ALA A 239 -5.19 10.65 -21.08
N GLN A 240 -5.31 10.23 -19.82
CA GLN A 240 -6.57 10.17 -19.06
C GLN A 240 -7.25 11.54 -18.99
N ARG A 241 -8.57 11.61 -19.14
CA ARG A 241 -9.34 12.89 -19.19
C ARG A 241 -10.29 13.06 -18.01
N LYS A 242 -10.35 12.05 -17.14
CA LYS A 242 -11.34 11.92 -16.06
C LYS A 242 -10.72 11.18 -14.89
N PHE A 243 -11.15 11.50 -13.68
CA PHE A 243 -10.82 10.73 -12.48
C PHE A 243 -12.03 10.62 -11.55
N ALA A 244 -12.13 9.49 -10.86
CA ALA A 244 -13.00 9.36 -9.70
C ALA A 244 -12.28 9.85 -8.45
N PHE A 245 -13.04 10.45 -7.53
CA PHE A 245 -12.64 10.75 -6.16
C PHE A 245 -13.67 10.15 -5.19
N LEU A 246 -13.20 9.39 -4.21
CA LEU A 246 -13.98 8.76 -3.14
C LEU A 246 -13.49 9.32 -1.79
N PRO A 247 -14.31 10.06 -1.03
CA PRO A 247 -13.96 10.48 0.33
C PRO A 247 -13.91 9.29 1.31
N ASP A 248 -13.18 9.44 2.41
CA ASP A 248 -13.04 8.43 3.49
C ASP A 248 -14.35 7.90 4.06
N ASP A 249 -15.40 8.73 4.07
CA ASP A 249 -16.73 8.39 4.58
C ASP A 249 -17.60 7.59 3.58
N LEU A 250 -17.06 7.32 2.38
CA LEU A 250 -17.71 6.61 1.28
C LEU A 250 -19.04 7.24 0.83
N SER A 251 -19.30 8.51 1.16
CA SER A 251 -20.62 9.14 0.98
C SER A 251 -21.09 9.21 -0.47
N ASN A 252 -20.18 9.50 -1.41
CA ASN A 252 -20.44 9.50 -2.85
C ASN A 252 -19.16 9.18 -3.63
N THR A 253 -19.33 8.84 -4.91
CA THR A 253 -18.27 8.82 -5.92
C THR A 253 -18.36 10.11 -6.75
N TYR A 254 -17.30 10.90 -6.79
CA TYR A 254 -17.24 12.13 -7.58
C TYR A 254 -16.40 11.90 -8.83
N VAL A 255 -17.01 11.91 -10.02
CA VAL A 255 -16.29 11.80 -11.29
C VAL A 255 -16.03 13.19 -11.85
N ILE A 256 -14.77 13.58 -11.92
CA ILE A 256 -14.33 14.87 -12.47
C ILE A 256 -14.01 14.66 -13.97
N ASP A 257 -14.56 15.54 -14.81
CA ASP A 257 -14.24 15.67 -16.23
C ASP A 257 -13.48 16.99 -16.43
N ILE A 258 -12.19 16.89 -16.78
CA ILE A 258 -11.31 18.06 -16.86
C ILE A 258 -11.41 18.81 -18.19
N GLU A 259 -11.99 18.21 -19.23
CA GLU A 259 -12.25 18.88 -20.51
C GLU A 259 -13.49 19.78 -20.42
N LYS A 260 -14.46 19.39 -19.59
CA LYS A 260 -15.67 20.18 -19.29
C LYS A 260 -15.55 21.07 -18.05
N ASN A 261 -14.52 20.84 -17.22
CA ASN A 261 -14.40 21.40 -15.87
C ASN A 261 -15.66 21.18 -15.00
N THR A 262 -16.13 19.92 -14.96
CA THR A 262 -17.33 19.52 -14.21
C THR A 262 -17.11 18.32 -13.29
N THR A 263 -17.75 18.33 -12.13
CA THR A 263 -17.92 17.18 -11.24
C THR A 263 -19.30 16.54 -11.43
N THR A 264 -19.37 15.24 -11.68
CA THR A 264 -20.62 14.45 -11.69
C THR A 264 -20.65 13.52 -10.49
N VAL A 265 -21.70 13.61 -9.67
CA VAL A 265 -21.84 12.77 -8.46
C VAL A 265 -22.56 11.46 -8.79
N LEU A 266 -21.95 10.34 -8.44
CA LEU A 266 -22.45 8.97 -8.53
C LEU A 266 -22.51 8.33 -7.12
N PRO A 267 -23.23 7.20 -6.92
CA PRO A 267 -23.28 6.52 -5.63
C PRO A 267 -21.88 6.16 -5.09
N GLY A 268 -21.68 6.33 -3.79
CA GLY A 268 -20.49 5.84 -3.09
C GLY A 268 -20.49 4.32 -2.94
N PRO A 269 -19.33 3.68 -2.72
CA PRO A 269 -19.24 2.24 -2.51
C PRO A 269 -19.91 1.82 -1.19
N PRO A 270 -20.34 0.56 -1.05
CA PRO A 270 -20.92 0.07 0.19
C PRO A 270 -19.90 0.07 1.33
N ALA A 271 -20.34 0.42 2.53
CA ALA A 271 -19.55 0.22 3.74
C ALA A 271 -19.58 -1.27 4.15
N SER A 272 -18.40 -1.88 4.28
CA SER A 272 -18.27 -3.28 4.71
C SER A 272 -18.73 -3.49 6.16
N ALA A 273 -19.27 -4.67 6.45
CA ALA A 273 -19.65 -5.05 7.81
C ALA A 273 -18.43 -5.00 8.75
N GLY A 274 -18.60 -4.38 9.92
CA GLY A 274 -17.51 -4.14 10.88
C GLY A 274 -16.61 -2.93 10.57
N PHE A 275 -16.62 -2.41 9.34
CA PHE A 275 -15.85 -1.24 8.90
C PHE A 275 -16.76 -0.07 8.48
N ALA A 276 -17.85 0.12 9.20
CA ALA A 276 -18.77 1.23 8.97
C ALA A 276 -18.06 2.58 9.17
N ALA A 277 -17.95 3.37 8.09
CA ALA A 277 -17.42 4.75 8.07
C ALA A 277 -16.11 4.95 8.87
N ASN A 278 -15.08 4.15 8.54
CA ASN A 278 -13.68 4.33 8.97
C ASN A 278 -13.44 4.46 10.49
N PRO A 279 -13.54 3.36 11.27
CA PRO A 279 -13.34 3.39 12.73
C PRO A 279 -11.86 3.46 13.20
N ALA A 280 -10.87 3.44 12.29
CA ALA A 280 -9.46 3.23 12.68
C ALA A 280 -8.38 3.83 11.73
N GLY A 281 -8.74 4.59 10.70
CA GLY A 281 -7.80 5.10 9.69
C GLY A 281 -7.42 4.09 8.60
N LEU A 282 -7.92 2.85 8.65
CA LEU A 282 -7.73 1.86 7.60
C LEU A 282 -8.69 2.15 6.44
N MET A 283 -8.14 2.76 5.38
CA MET A 283 -8.83 2.95 4.11
C MET A 283 -8.77 1.71 3.21
N GLY A 284 -9.78 1.57 2.35
CA GLY A 284 -9.73 0.65 1.20
C GLY A 284 -8.71 1.06 0.14
N ARG A 285 -8.81 0.51 -1.07
CA ARG A 285 -8.08 0.97 -2.26
C ARG A 285 -9.02 1.09 -3.44
N VAL A 286 -8.87 2.17 -4.21
CA VAL A 286 -9.63 2.43 -5.44
C VAL A 286 -8.73 2.29 -6.67
N SER A 287 -9.25 1.67 -7.73
CA SER A 287 -8.61 1.61 -9.05
C SER A 287 -9.66 1.68 -10.15
N ALA A 288 -9.32 2.20 -11.33
CA ALA A 288 -10.26 2.39 -12.44
C ALA A 288 -9.78 1.71 -13.73
N SER A 289 -10.73 1.36 -14.59
CA SER A 289 -10.54 0.93 -15.98
C SER A 289 -11.41 1.80 -16.90
N PRO A 290 -11.36 1.65 -18.23
CA PRO A 290 -12.18 2.47 -19.13
C PRO A 290 -13.70 2.35 -18.92
N GLY A 291 -14.19 1.28 -18.30
CA GLY A 291 -15.61 1.00 -18.08
C GLY A 291 -16.05 0.75 -16.63
N ALA A 292 -15.13 0.81 -15.65
CA ALA A 292 -15.45 0.56 -14.24
C ALA A 292 -14.58 1.35 -13.27
N LEU A 293 -15.14 1.55 -12.08
CA LEU A 293 -14.40 1.86 -10.86
C LEU A 293 -14.48 0.65 -9.92
N VAL A 294 -13.35 0.24 -9.35
CA VAL A 294 -13.23 -0.86 -8.39
C VAL A 294 -12.78 -0.31 -7.04
N TYR A 295 -13.40 -0.81 -5.96
CA TYR A 295 -13.09 -0.50 -4.58
C TYR A 295 -12.85 -1.80 -3.82
N LEU A 296 -11.60 -1.99 -3.35
CA LEU A 296 -11.23 -3.00 -2.37
C LEU A 296 -11.43 -2.41 -0.98
N SER A 297 -12.29 -3.01 -0.17
CA SER A 297 -12.54 -2.52 1.20
C SER A 297 -11.44 -2.95 2.19
N PRO A 298 -11.35 -2.31 3.38
CA PRO A 298 -10.49 -2.78 4.48
C PRO A 298 -10.78 -4.21 4.95
N ALA A 299 -11.96 -4.74 4.66
CA ALA A 299 -12.35 -6.13 4.94
C ALA A 299 -11.91 -7.10 3.83
N ASN A 300 -11.10 -6.64 2.86
CA ASN A 300 -10.71 -7.36 1.65
C ASN A 300 -11.89 -7.77 0.74
N GLU A 301 -13.03 -7.09 0.82
CA GLU A 301 -14.14 -7.26 -0.12
C GLU A 301 -13.88 -6.44 -1.40
N LEU A 302 -14.01 -7.07 -2.57
CA LEU A 302 -13.96 -6.36 -3.85
C LEU A 302 -15.36 -5.95 -4.29
N HIS A 303 -15.54 -4.67 -4.55
CA HIS A 303 -16.76 -4.07 -5.09
C HIS A 303 -16.44 -3.32 -6.39
N TYR A 304 -17.37 -3.25 -7.33
CA TYR A 304 -17.23 -2.45 -8.55
C TYR A 304 -18.52 -1.73 -8.92
N ILE A 305 -18.39 -0.63 -9.65
CA ILE A 305 -19.49 0.04 -10.35
C ILE A 305 -19.07 0.28 -11.80
N GLY A 306 -19.94 -0.09 -12.75
CA GLY A 306 -19.72 0.23 -14.17
C GLY A 306 -19.96 1.71 -14.43
N VAL A 307 -19.14 2.35 -15.26
CA VAL A 307 -19.22 3.79 -15.56
C VAL A 307 -19.17 4.02 -17.07
N ASP A 308 -20.16 4.72 -17.61
CA ASP A 308 -20.11 5.27 -18.96
C ASP A 308 -19.36 6.60 -18.93
N GLN A 309 -18.10 6.59 -19.39
CA GLN A 309 -17.27 7.80 -19.48
C GLN A 309 -17.75 8.85 -20.49
N SER A 310 -18.62 8.50 -21.44
CA SER A 310 -19.15 9.45 -22.42
C SER A 310 -20.22 10.33 -21.78
N ASN A 311 -21.16 9.68 -21.09
CA ASN A 311 -22.32 10.34 -20.45
C ASN A 311 -22.13 10.64 -18.95
N LEU A 312 -21.02 10.18 -18.35
CA LEU A 312 -20.72 10.29 -16.91
C LEU A 312 -21.76 9.62 -15.99
N VAL A 313 -22.38 8.52 -16.44
CA VAL A 313 -23.41 7.81 -15.65
C VAL A 313 -22.94 6.45 -15.15
N ALA A 314 -23.45 6.04 -13.98
CA ALA A 314 -23.29 4.68 -13.50
C ALA A 314 -24.17 3.71 -14.31
N LEU A 315 -23.61 2.55 -14.68
CA LEU A 315 -24.28 1.49 -15.42
C LEU A 315 -25.06 0.51 -14.51
N GLY A 316 -25.11 0.79 -13.21
CA GLY A 316 -25.80 -0.01 -12.19
C GLY A 316 -25.46 0.48 -10.77
N PRO A 317 -25.95 -0.20 -9.72
CA PRO A 317 -25.42 -0.04 -8.38
C PRO A 317 -23.99 -0.60 -8.27
N TRP A 318 -23.31 -0.33 -7.15
CA TRP A 318 -22.13 -1.10 -6.78
C TRP A 318 -22.49 -2.59 -6.58
N ALA A 319 -21.64 -3.48 -7.09
CA ALA A 319 -21.80 -4.93 -7.03
C ALA A 319 -20.53 -5.61 -6.53
N VAL A 320 -20.68 -6.74 -5.84
CA VAL A 320 -19.56 -7.51 -5.26
C VAL A 320 -18.89 -8.38 -6.33
N ILE A 321 -17.56 -8.30 -6.45
CA ILE A 321 -16.76 -9.27 -7.20
C ILE A 321 -16.55 -10.49 -6.29
N SER A 322 -17.49 -11.45 -6.36
CA SER A 322 -17.45 -12.65 -5.55
C SER A 322 -16.59 -13.75 -6.20
N SER A 323 -15.68 -14.32 -5.42
CA SER A 323 -14.77 -15.40 -5.83
C SER A 323 -14.77 -16.48 -4.72
N PRO A 324 -14.86 -17.78 -5.05
CA PRO A 324 -14.71 -18.85 -4.07
C PRO A 324 -13.36 -18.80 -3.35
N GLU A 325 -12.32 -18.35 -4.04
CA GLU A 325 -10.95 -18.24 -3.55
C GLU A 325 -10.77 -17.07 -2.58
N LEU A 326 -11.47 -15.93 -2.78
CA LEU A 326 -11.56 -14.85 -1.80
C LEU A 326 -12.23 -15.32 -0.50
N VAL A 327 -13.35 -16.04 -0.61
CA VAL A 327 -14.07 -16.60 0.55
C VAL A 327 -13.20 -17.64 1.28
N ALA A 328 -12.52 -18.52 0.54
CA ALA A 328 -11.60 -19.49 1.12
C ALA A 328 -10.37 -18.83 1.78
N ALA A 329 -9.87 -17.71 1.23
CA ALA A 329 -8.78 -16.96 1.83
C ALA A 329 -9.20 -16.18 3.08
N ALA A 330 -10.44 -15.69 3.14
CA ALA A 330 -11.01 -15.09 4.36
C ALA A 330 -11.29 -16.12 5.47
N ALA A 331 -11.53 -17.38 5.10
CA ALA A 331 -11.69 -18.50 6.04
C ALA A 331 -10.35 -19.11 6.50
N ALA A 332 -9.22 -18.73 5.89
CA ALA A 332 -7.89 -19.22 6.24
C ALA A 332 -7.22 -18.30 7.28
N ASP A 333 -7.23 -18.72 8.54
CA ASP A 333 -6.59 -18.01 9.66
C ASP A 333 -5.08 -17.72 9.35
N PRO A 334 -4.62 -16.45 9.42
CA PRO A 334 -3.23 -16.08 9.13
C PRO A 334 -2.15 -16.73 10.01
N SER A 335 -2.53 -17.45 11.07
CA SER A 335 -1.63 -18.01 12.11
C SER A 335 -0.62 -19.08 11.66
N THR A 336 -0.60 -19.47 10.38
CA THR A 336 0.14 -20.66 9.89
C THR A 336 1.21 -20.39 8.81
N SER A 337 1.73 -19.16 8.70
CA SER A 337 2.90 -18.84 7.86
C SER A 337 4.26 -19.17 8.53
N SER A 338 4.36 -20.31 9.22
CA SER A 338 5.64 -20.77 9.77
C SER A 338 6.58 -21.22 8.64
N SER A 339 7.73 -20.56 8.53
CA SER A 339 8.75 -20.85 7.53
C SER A 339 9.42 -22.20 7.80
N ALA A 340 8.90 -23.25 7.16
CA ALA A 340 9.37 -24.62 7.30
C ALA A 340 10.78 -24.83 6.71
N ALA A 341 11.81 -24.45 7.47
CA ALA A 341 13.19 -24.81 7.20
C ALA A 341 13.34 -26.34 7.23
N GLY A 342 13.60 -26.96 6.07
CA GLY A 342 13.61 -28.41 5.89
C GLY A 342 14.79 -29.10 6.60
N SER A 343 14.62 -29.44 7.88
CA SER A 343 15.60 -30.17 8.68
C SER A 343 15.59 -31.68 8.41
N SER A 344 16.09 -32.10 7.24
CA SER A 344 16.23 -33.51 6.88
C SER A 344 17.34 -34.22 7.69
N ALA A 345 17.00 -34.66 8.91
CA ALA A 345 17.92 -35.34 9.82
C ALA A 345 17.69 -36.87 9.86
N THR A 346 18.41 -37.61 9.02
CA THR A 346 18.49 -39.09 9.06
C THR A 346 19.94 -39.54 8.86
N GLY A 347 20.54 -40.19 9.85
CA GLY A 347 21.98 -40.50 9.82
C GLY A 347 22.53 -41.23 11.05
N THR A 348 21.90 -42.32 11.47
CA THR A 348 22.36 -43.11 12.62
C THR A 348 23.42 -44.14 12.22
N ALA A 349 24.70 -43.90 12.56
CA ALA A 349 25.74 -44.93 12.51
C ALA A 349 26.85 -44.73 13.56
N SER A 350 27.28 -45.83 14.16
CA SER A 350 28.30 -45.93 15.22
C SER A 350 29.74 -45.96 14.69
N GLY A 351 30.70 -45.59 15.55
CA GLY A 351 31.92 -46.43 15.70
C GLY A 351 33.29 -45.76 15.68
N MET A 352 33.87 -45.58 16.88
CA MET A 352 35.25 -45.95 17.27
C MET A 352 36.43 -45.64 16.31
N ALA A 353 37.33 -44.75 16.73
CA ALA A 353 38.76 -45.08 16.98
C ALA A 353 39.54 -43.89 17.58
N THR A 354 40.46 -44.16 18.51
CA THR A 354 41.47 -43.22 19.02
C THR A 354 42.76 -43.30 18.21
N HIS A 355 43.46 -42.19 17.99
CA HIS A 355 44.93 -42.20 17.98
C HIS A 355 45.54 -40.84 18.38
N THR A 356 46.63 -40.89 19.14
CA THR A 356 47.45 -39.75 19.60
C THR A 356 48.85 -39.80 18.97
N VAL A 357 49.75 -38.88 19.39
CA VAL A 357 51.19 -38.72 19.00
C VAL A 357 51.40 -37.77 17.79
N SER A 358 52.37 -36.83 17.75
CA SER A 358 52.95 -35.92 18.77
C SER A 358 54.06 -35.03 18.15
N LYS A 359 54.22 -33.77 18.63
CA LYS A 359 55.43 -32.90 18.51
C LYS A 359 55.75 -32.41 17.06
N THR A 360 56.53 -31.34 16.82
CA THR A 360 57.36 -30.48 17.70
C THR A 360 57.42 -29.02 17.19
N ALA A 361 57.68 -28.07 18.12
CA ALA A 361 58.39 -26.76 18.09
C ALA A 361 58.89 -26.12 16.74
N THR A 362 59.21 -24.81 16.64
CA THR A 362 59.61 -23.78 17.64
C THR A 362 59.43 -22.36 17.05
N GLY A 363 59.31 -21.28 17.86
CA GLY A 363 59.42 -19.91 17.32
C GLY A 363 58.91 -18.73 18.17
N SER A 364 59.49 -18.48 19.34
CA SER A 364 59.37 -17.17 20.05
C SER A 364 60.41 -16.18 19.47
N ALA A 365 60.35 -14.85 19.59
CA ALA A 365 59.51 -13.91 20.38
C ALA A 365 59.34 -12.58 19.56
N ALA A 366 58.97 -11.38 20.04
CA ALA A 366 58.86 -10.81 21.39
C ALA A 366 57.91 -9.57 21.47
N SER A 367 58.11 -8.78 22.54
CA SER A 367 57.56 -7.46 22.92
C SER A 367 58.16 -6.28 22.10
N SER A 368 57.77 -5.00 22.20
CA SER A 368 57.27 -4.15 23.33
C SER A 368 56.78 -2.77 22.79
N THR A 369 56.06 -1.83 23.46
CA THR A 369 55.19 -1.77 24.67
C THR A 369 54.52 -0.37 24.80
N SER A 370 53.26 -0.32 25.29
CA SER A 370 52.63 0.84 26.00
C SER A 370 52.33 2.15 25.20
N ALA A 371 51.43 3.07 25.61
CA ALA A 371 50.66 3.24 26.87
C ALA A 371 49.28 3.96 26.66
N SER A 372 48.41 3.89 27.70
CA SER A 372 47.40 4.87 28.24
C SER A 372 46.99 6.14 27.44
N SER A 373 45.78 6.73 27.56
CA SER A 373 44.74 6.76 28.64
C SER A 373 43.35 7.18 28.06
N SER A 374 42.23 6.49 28.32
CA SER A 374 41.23 6.67 29.40
C SER A 374 40.24 7.86 29.27
N ASN A 375 39.03 7.68 29.86
CA ASN A 375 37.87 8.59 29.92
C ASN A 375 37.01 8.62 28.62
N GLY A 376 35.68 8.38 28.61
CA GLY A 376 34.80 7.78 29.62
C GLY A 376 33.64 8.67 30.12
N ALA A 377 32.40 8.35 29.69
CA ALA A 377 31.13 8.70 30.34
C ALA A 377 29.97 7.90 29.72
N GLU A 378 29.07 7.34 30.52
CA GLU A 378 27.79 6.76 30.08
C GLU A 378 26.64 7.76 30.30
N GLY A 379 25.56 7.67 29.50
CA GLY A 379 24.39 8.55 29.57
C GLY A 379 23.09 7.77 29.67
N LEU A 380 22.79 7.20 30.84
CA LEU A 380 21.64 6.29 31.04
C LEU A 380 20.43 7.07 31.57
N SER A 381 19.47 7.40 30.69
CA SER A 381 18.27 8.18 31.03
C SER A 381 17.13 7.30 31.56
N ILE A 382 17.00 7.22 32.89
CA ILE A 382 15.86 6.55 33.54
C ILE A 382 14.66 7.51 33.60
N GLY A 383 13.57 7.17 32.91
CA GLY A 383 12.27 7.83 33.03
C GLY A 383 11.24 6.90 33.68
N MET A 384 10.84 7.18 34.91
CA MET A 384 9.81 6.41 35.64
C MET A 384 8.43 7.08 35.54
N GLY A 385 7.38 6.28 35.41
CA GLY A 385 5.99 6.69 35.58
C GLY A 385 5.13 6.54 34.31
N ALA A 386 3.97 5.90 34.34
CA ALA A 386 3.39 5.09 35.42
C ALA A 386 2.52 3.97 34.82
N ALA A 387 2.47 2.81 35.48
CA ALA A 387 1.64 1.70 35.04
C ALA A 387 0.21 1.84 35.57
N PHE A 388 -0.79 1.72 34.68
CA PHE A 388 -2.17 1.42 35.05
C PHE A 388 -2.68 0.27 34.19
N VAL A 389 -2.59 -0.94 34.74
CA VAL A 389 -3.23 -2.13 34.18
C VAL A 389 -4.56 -2.32 34.90
N SER A 390 -5.66 -2.05 34.19
CA SER A 390 -7.02 -2.23 34.71
C SER A 390 -7.80 -3.19 33.82
N ALA A 391 -7.42 -4.48 33.88
CA ALA A 391 -8.22 -5.54 33.30
C ALA A 391 -9.46 -5.77 34.19
N LEU A 392 -10.66 -5.58 33.64
CA LEU A 392 -11.91 -5.92 34.32
C LEU A 392 -12.82 -6.74 33.40
N VAL A 393 -12.78 -8.06 33.56
CA VAL A 393 -13.82 -8.95 33.03
C VAL A 393 -14.95 -8.97 34.05
N GLY A 394 -16.11 -8.41 33.68
CA GLY A 394 -17.29 -8.31 34.54
C GLY A 394 -18.57 -8.63 33.78
N LEU A 395 -19.06 -9.86 33.94
CA LEU A 395 -20.32 -10.33 33.37
C LEU A 395 -21.49 -10.07 34.35
N GLN A 396 -22.71 -10.07 33.81
CA GLN A 396 -24.01 -10.15 34.50
C GLN A 396 -24.64 -8.83 35.02
N ALA A 397 -25.73 -8.48 34.34
CA ALA A 397 -26.75 -7.52 34.76
C ALA A 397 -27.59 -8.01 35.96
N TRP A 398 -28.20 -7.09 36.71
CA TRP A 398 -29.66 -7.06 36.98
C TRP A 398 -30.14 -5.80 37.75
N LEU A 399 -31.24 -5.22 37.25
CA LEU A 399 -32.30 -4.40 37.90
C LEU A 399 -32.00 -3.11 38.73
N MET A 400 -33.02 -2.24 38.70
CA MET A 400 -33.28 -1.02 39.52
C MET A 400 -32.34 0.17 39.24
N PHE A 401 -32.81 1.37 38.86
CA PHE A 401 -34.17 1.94 38.83
C PHE A 401 -34.57 2.44 37.43
#